data_AF-A0A355SWX5-F1
#
_entry.id   AF-A0A355SWX5-F1
#
_cell.length_a   1.000
_cell.length_b   1.000
_cell.length_c   1.000
_cell.angle_alpha   90.00
_cell.angle_beta   90.00
_cell.angle_gamma   90.00
#
_symmetry.space_group_name_H-M   'P 1'
#
loop_
_entity.id
_entity.type
_entity.pdbx_description
1 polymer ?
#
loop_
_entity_poly.entity_id
_entity_poly.type
_entity_poly.pdbx_seq_one_letter_code
_entity_poly.pdbx_strand_id
1 'polypeptide(L)'
;MPNRAQIEALVIESVQLLAEDFEIKVLGTLDANTCLYGADAPLDSMALVNLIADIEDAVSEQFDASITLADEKAMSAKNSPFRSIDSLTEAIADRIEA
;
A
#
# COMPACT_ATOMS: atom_id res chain seq x y z
N MET A 1 8.32 10.30 -14.03
CA MET A 1 7.31 9.34 -13.57
C MET A 1 8.04 8.16 -12.96
N PRO A 2 7.74 7.79 -11.72
CA PRO A 2 8.34 6.62 -11.09
C PRO A 2 7.97 5.35 -11.83
N ASN A 3 8.92 4.43 -11.94
CA ASN A 3 8.64 3.11 -12.52
C ASN A 3 7.86 2.24 -11.52
N ARG A 4 7.05 1.31 -12.02
CA ARG A 4 6.30 0.33 -11.19
C ARG A 4 7.19 -0.34 -10.14
N ALA A 5 8.43 -0.71 -10.50
CA ALA A 5 9.39 -1.32 -9.59
C ALA A 5 9.81 -0.42 -8.41
N GLN A 6 9.85 0.91 -8.62
CA GLN A 6 10.17 1.87 -7.54
C GLN A 6 8.99 2.01 -6.58
N ILE A 7 7.78 2.09 -7.13
CA ILE A 7 6.54 2.14 -6.34
C ILE A 7 6.39 0.85 -5.53
N GLU A 8 6.61 -0.30 -6.16
CA GLU A 8 6.54 -1.61 -5.51
C GLU A 8 7.55 -1.73 -4.37
N ALA A 9 8.79 -1.26 -4.58
CA ALA A 9 9.80 -1.24 -3.53
C ALA A 9 9.39 -0.35 -2.34
N LEU A 10 8.84 0.84 -2.62
CA LEU A 10 8.32 1.73 -1.58
C LEU A 10 7.16 1.09 -0.81
N VAL A 11 6.21 0.47 -1.51
CA VAL A 11 5.09 -0.23 -0.88
C VAL A 11 5.59 -1.37 0.02
N ILE A 12 6.53 -2.19 -0.48
CA ILE A 12 7.14 -3.27 0.31
C ILE A 12 7.80 -2.71 1.56
N GLU A 13 8.58 -1.64 1.43
CA GLU A 13 9.27 -1.00 2.55
C GLU A 13 8.27 -0.47 3.60
N SER A 14 7.25 0.28 3.19
CA SER A 14 6.19 0.76 4.10
C SER A 14 5.44 -0.38 4.79
N VAL A 15 5.13 -1.46 4.05
CA VAL A 15 4.49 -2.65 4.63
C VAL A 15 5.42 -3.35 5.62
N GLN A 16 6.71 -3.46 5.34
CA GLN A 16 7.68 -4.08 6.26
C GLN A 16 7.84 -3.28 7.55
N LEU A 17 7.94 -1.95 7.44
CA LEU A 17 8.02 -1.06 8.60
C LEU A 17 6.78 -1.20 9.49
N LEU A 18 5.59 -1.15 8.88
CA LEU A 18 4.33 -1.36 9.59
C LEU A 18 4.25 -2.78 10.19
N ALA A 19 4.66 -3.81 9.45
CA ALA A 19 4.66 -5.17 9.94
C ALA A 19 5.57 -5.34 11.17
N GLU A 20 6.72 -4.67 11.19
CA GLU A 20 7.62 -4.68 12.33
C GLU A 20 7.00 -3.94 13.53
N ASP A 21 6.40 -2.76 13.31
CA ASP A 21 5.73 -1.96 14.35
C ASP A 21 4.54 -2.71 15.00
N PHE A 22 3.76 -3.42 14.19
CA PHE A 22 2.60 -4.21 14.65
C PHE A 22 2.95 -5.68 14.99
N GLU A 23 4.24 -6.05 14.99
CA GLU A 23 4.75 -7.42 15.24
C GLU A 23 4.08 -8.51 14.37
N ILE A 24 3.73 -8.17 13.12
CA ILE A 24 3.02 -9.02 12.16
C ILE A 24 4.02 -9.96 11.45
N LYS A 25 4.34 -11.08 12.10
CA LYS A 25 5.30 -12.09 11.59
C LYS A 25 4.93 -12.71 10.24
N VAL A 26 3.65 -12.72 9.87
CA VAL A 26 3.17 -13.30 8.61
C VAL A 26 3.59 -12.48 7.38
N LEU A 27 3.95 -11.20 7.57
CA LEU A 27 4.47 -10.33 6.52
C LEU A 27 6.00 -10.45 6.34
N GLY A 28 6.66 -11.47 6.92
CA GLY A 28 8.11 -11.66 6.79
C GLY A 28 8.60 -12.04 5.38
N THR A 29 7.72 -12.58 4.53
CA THR A 29 7.98 -12.84 3.10
C THR A 29 6.88 -12.19 2.27
N LEU A 30 7.10 -10.93 1.90
CA LEU A 30 6.22 -10.18 1.01
C LEU A 30 6.56 -10.53 -0.45
N ASP A 31 5.53 -10.86 -1.21
CA ASP A 31 5.54 -11.01 -2.67
C ASP A 31 4.50 -10.05 -3.25
N ALA A 32 4.59 -9.72 -4.54
CA ALA A 32 3.59 -8.91 -5.23
C ALA A 32 2.15 -9.45 -5.04
N ASN A 33 1.99 -10.77 -4.91
CA ASN A 33 0.70 -11.42 -4.69
C ASN A 33 0.29 -11.53 -3.21
N THR A 34 1.12 -11.08 -2.26
CA THR A 34 0.80 -11.17 -0.84
C THR A 34 -0.44 -10.35 -0.53
N CYS A 35 -1.40 -10.99 0.14
CA CYS A 35 -2.66 -10.37 0.52
C CYS A 35 -2.44 -9.51 1.77
N LEU A 36 -2.64 -8.20 1.63
CA LEU A 36 -2.44 -7.22 2.70
C LEU A 36 -3.74 -6.91 3.45
N TYR A 37 -4.87 -6.79 2.74
CA TYR A 37 -6.17 -6.42 3.32
C TYR A 37 -7.31 -7.33 2.84
N GLY A 38 -8.24 -7.67 3.75
CA GLY A 38 -9.39 -8.55 3.49
C GLY A 38 -9.67 -9.55 4.62
N ALA A 39 -10.57 -10.51 4.37
CA ALA A 39 -11.09 -11.43 5.40
C ALA A 39 -10.04 -12.37 6.04
N ASP A 40 -8.97 -12.68 5.32
CA ASP A 40 -7.85 -13.55 5.76
C ASP A 40 -6.52 -12.78 5.83
N ALA A 41 -6.58 -11.45 5.72
CA ALA A 41 -5.39 -10.64 5.60
C ALA A 41 -4.90 -10.16 6.97
N PRO A 42 -3.59 -9.86 7.10
CA PRO A 42 -3.01 -9.51 8.38
C PRO A 42 -3.19 -8.04 8.77
N LEU A 43 -3.57 -7.16 7.83
CA LEU A 43 -3.84 -5.75 8.15
C LEU A 43 -5.31 -5.55 8.49
N ASP A 44 -5.55 -5.07 9.71
CA ASP A 44 -6.83 -4.51 10.13
C ASP A 44 -7.08 -3.12 9.51
N SER A 45 -8.32 -2.61 9.60
CA SER A 45 -8.67 -1.29 9.07
C SER A 45 -7.79 -0.15 9.62
N MET A 46 -7.33 -0.24 10.88
CA MET A 46 -6.43 0.75 11.47
C MET A 46 -5.00 0.66 10.93
N ALA A 47 -4.47 -0.55 10.78
CA ALA A 47 -3.14 -0.77 10.20
C ALA A 47 -3.13 -0.32 8.73
N LEU A 48 -4.22 -0.57 7.99
CA LEU A 48 -4.37 -0.11 6.62
C LEU A 48 -4.35 1.42 6.51
N VAL A 49 -5.06 2.14 7.38
CA VAL A 49 -5.06 3.61 7.35
C VAL A 49 -3.66 4.17 7.63
N ASN A 50 -2.92 3.59 8.57
CA ASN A 50 -1.52 3.99 8.82
C ASN A 50 -0.65 3.72 7.60
N LEU A 51 -0.74 2.53 7.00
CA LEU A 51 0.00 2.19 5.78
C LEU A 51 -0.26 3.17 4.64
N ILE A 52 -1.53 3.54 4.44
CA ILE A 52 -1.92 4.49 3.41
C ILE A 52 -1.25 5.84 3.65
N ALA A 53 -1.31 6.36 4.88
CA ALA A 53 -0.69 7.64 5.22
C ALA A 53 0.83 7.62 5.03
N ASP A 54 1.51 6.55 5.47
CA ASP A 54 2.95 6.34 5.26
C ASP A 54 3.31 6.33 3.77
N ILE A 55 2.52 5.62 2.95
CA ILE A 55 2.76 5.56 1.50
C ILE A 55 2.53 6.92 0.85
N GLU A 56 1.45 7.64 1.20
CA GLU A 56 1.16 8.96 0.66
C GLU A 56 2.30 9.95 0.95
N ASP A 57 2.81 9.93 2.18
CA ASP A 57 3.93 10.76 2.60
C ASP A 57 5.22 10.37 1.88
N ALA A 58 5.58 9.07 1.88
CA ALA A 58 6.77 8.56 1.22
C ALA A 58 6.75 8.80 -0.31
N VAL A 59 5.59 8.68 -0.96
CA VAL A 59 5.42 9.00 -2.39
C VAL A 59 5.61 10.49 -2.65
N SER A 60 5.07 11.34 -1.78
CA SER A 60 5.28 12.79 -1.85
C SER A 60 6.74 13.15 -1.67
N GLU A 61 7.44 12.54 -0.70
CA GLU A 61 8.86 12.80 -0.45
C GLU A 61 9.79 12.22 -1.54
N GLN A 62 9.55 10.99 -2.01
CA GLN A 62 10.41 10.35 -3.03
C GLN A 62 10.13 10.83 -4.44
N PHE A 63 8.87 11.06 -4.78
CA PHE A 63 8.44 11.29 -6.16
C PHE A 63 7.91 12.69 -6.40
N ASP A 64 7.89 13.56 -5.38
CA ASP A 64 7.31 14.92 -5.44
C ASP A 64 5.85 14.89 -5.93
N ALA A 65 5.14 13.78 -5.63
CA ALA A 65 3.79 13.50 -6.10
C ALA A 65 2.82 13.41 -4.91
N SER A 66 1.81 14.25 -4.87
CA SER A 66 0.77 14.20 -3.84
C SER A 66 -0.40 13.36 -4.34
N ILE A 67 -0.55 12.14 -3.80
CA ILE A 67 -1.67 11.25 -4.11
C ILE A 67 -2.65 11.13 -2.95
N THR A 68 -3.89 10.76 -3.24
CA THR A 68 -4.89 10.42 -2.21
C THR A 68 -5.42 9.01 -2.43
N LEU A 69 -4.91 8.07 -1.65
CA LEU A 69 -5.30 6.67 -1.62
C LEU A 69 -6.56 6.45 -0.77
N ALA A 70 -6.72 7.20 0.32
CA ALA A 70 -7.84 7.13 1.27
C ALA A 70 -9.19 7.65 0.72
N ASP A 71 -9.48 7.43 -0.56
CA ASP A 71 -10.73 7.80 -1.19
C ASP A 71 -11.83 6.79 -0.80
N GLU A 72 -12.99 7.25 -0.33
CA GLU A 72 -14.10 6.40 0.13
C GLU A 72 -14.52 5.35 -0.93
N LYS A 73 -14.31 5.65 -2.22
CA LYS A 73 -14.54 4.71 -3.32
C LYS A 73 -13.58 3.52 -3.32
N ALA A 74 -12.32 3.72 -2.94
CA ALA A 74 -11.32 2.66 -2.89
C ALA A 74 -11.57 1.67 -1.73
N MET A 75 -12.11 2.18 -0.61
CA MET A 75 -12.47 1.34 0.55
C MET A 75 -13.75 0.53 0.36
N SER A 76 -14.73 1.02 -0.42
CA SER A 76 -15.99 0.30 -0.72
C SER A 76 -15.98 -0.50 -2.03
N ALA A 77 -14.93 -0.40 -2.84
CA ALA A 77 -14.84 -1.13 -4.10
C ALA A 77 -14.71 -2.64 -3.84
N LYS A 78 -15.49 -3.45 -4.57
CA LYS A 78 -15.37 -4.92 -4.61
C LYS A 78 -13.96 -5.41 -4.97
N ASN A 79 -13.19 -4.58 -5.68
CA ASN A 79 -11.74 -4.70 -5.89
C ASN A 79 -11.05 -3.60 -5.08
N SER A 80 -10.88 -3.78 -3.77
CA SER A 80 -10.08 -2.83 -2.98
C SER A 80 -8.64 -2.85 -3.50
N PRO A 81 -8.05 -1.70 -3.86
CA PRO A 81 -6.67 -1.63 -4.33
C PRO A 81 -5.67 -2.07 -3.26
N PHE A 82 -6.06 -2.05 -1.99
CA PHE A 82 -5.25 -2.45 -0.85
C PHE A 82 -5.16 -3.96 -0.63
N ARG A 83 -5.80 -4.76 -1.48
CA ARG A 83 -5.91 -6.22 -1.27
C ARG A 83 -4.55 -6.91 -1.36
N SER A 84 -3.69 -6.48 -2.27
CA SER A 84 -2.37 -7.07 -2.51
C SER A 84 -1.35 -5.99 -2.86
N ILE A 85 -0.06 -6.29 -2.69
CA ILE A 85 1.04 -5.36 -3.04
C ILE A 85 0.96 -4.93 -4.50
N ASP A 86 0.70 -5.88 -5.40
CA ASP A 86 0.52 -5.62 -6.84
C ASP A 86 -0.59 -4.61 -7.12
N SER A 87 -1.79 -4.84 -6.59
CA SER A 87 -2.93 -3.94 -6.76
C SER A 87 -2.71 -2.57 -6.11
N LEU A 88 -1.98 -2.52 -5.00
CA LEU A 88 -1.66 -1.28 -4.31
C LEU A 88 -0.65 -0.45 -5.12
N THR A 89 0.37 -1.13 -5.66
CA THR A 89 1.35 -0.54 -6.56
C THR A 89 0.67 0.05 -7.80
N GLU A 90 -0.25 -0.70 -8.41
CA GLU A 90 -1.00 -0.23 -9.58
C GLU A 90 -1.88 0.98 -9.25
N ALA A 91 -2.54 0.95 -8.08
CA ALA A 91 -3.39 2.04 -7.62
C ALA A 91 -2.62 3.33 -7.28
N ILE A 92 -1.37 3.20 -6.82
CA ILE A 92 -0.45 4.33 -6.61
C ILE A 92 0.01 4.88 -7.95
N ALA A 93 0.45 4.02 -8.87
CA ALA A 93 0.89 4.42 -10.20
C ALA A 93 -0.19 5.21 -10.94
N ASP A 94 -1.42 4.70 -10.95
CA ASP A 94 -2.58 5.36 -11.59
C ASP A 94 -2.83 6.76 -11.01
N ARG A 95 -2.64 6.95 -9.69
CA ARG A 95 -2.81 8.25 -9.02
C ARG A 95 -1.66 9.22 -9.24
N ILE A 96 -0.43 8.73 -9.43
CA ILE A 96 0.73 9.57 -9.74
C ILE A 96 0.63 10.09 -11.19
N GLU A 97 0.02 9.31 -12.08
CA GLU A 97 -0.17 9.67 -13.49
C GLU A 97 -1.43 10.52 -13.77
N ALA A 98 -2.38 10.57 -12.83
CA ALA A 98 -3.65 11.30 -12.93
C ALA A 98 -3.51 12.82 -12.72
#